data_AF-A0A2N9GGW0-F1
#
_entry.id   AF-A0A2N9GGW0-F1
#
_cell.length_a   1.000
_cell.length_b   1.000
_cell.length_c   1.000
_cell.angle_alpha   90.00
_cell.angle_beta   90.00
_cell.angle_gamma   90.00
#
_symmetry.space_group_name_H-M   'P 1'
#
loop_
_entity.id
_entity.type
_entity.pdbx_description
1 polymer ?
#
loop_
_entity_poly.entity_id
_entity_poly.type
_entity_poly.pdbx_seq_one_letter_code
_entity_poly.pdbx_strand_id
1 'polypeptide(L)'
;MEHNKEGLAPASPSAQYFNSSALSISIIAVLESEVPINDVHAMSLLKDVFLPINPRFSSIMVRNNGKRVEIKLEDHIDIPIFPTGLSPTSYDKYLDDYMSNMAMDRFPQHKPLWEVHIVKYPTSNAAGHIIFKLHHALGDGYSLMGSLLSCLQRADNPSLPLTFPSHQSSKPKNGKEKDDRTPIRSGDEGLEYRPIRVINHDILS
;
A
#
# COMPACT_ATOMS: atom_id res chain seq x y z
N MET A 1 24.29 -30.45 -13.78
CA MET A 1 24.20 -29.32 -12.82
C MET A 1 22.74 -29.10 -12.50
N GLU A 2 22.25 -29.76 -11.46
CA GLU A 2 20.94 -29.45 -10.88
C GLU A 2 21.09 -28.15 -10.08
N HIS A 3 20.58 -27.05 -10.62
CA HIS A 3 20.41 -25.84 -9.84
C HIS A 3 19.35 -26.15 -8.77
N ASN A 4 19.78 -26.10 -7.51
CA ASN A 4 18.93 -26.27 -6.34
C ASN A 4 17.69 -25.35 -6.46
N LYS A 5 16.50 -25.94 -6.62
CA LYS A 5 15.20 -25.23 -6.77
C LYS A 5 14.59 -24.83 -5.43
N GLU A 6 15.36 -24.90 -4.35
CA GLU A 6 14.90 -24.49 -3.02
C GLU A 6 14.65 -22.97 -3.00
N GLY A 7 13.38 -22.58 -2.93
CA GLY A 7 12.93 -21.19 -2.78
C GLY A 7 12.38 -20.50 -4.04
N LEU A 8 12.23 -21.20 -5.17
CA LEU A 8 11.57 -20.67 -6.38
C LEU A 8 10.12 -21.15 -6.45
N ALA A 9 9.17 -20.22 -6.36
CA ALA A 9 7.76 -20.49 -6.63
C ALA A 9 7.37 -19.97 -8.02
N PRO A 10 6.57 -20.70 -8.82
CA PRO A 10 6.12 -20.20 -10.11
C PRO A 10 5.30 -18.92 -9.93
N ALA A 11 5.61 -17.88 -10.71
CA ALA A 11 4.81 -16.67 -10.73
C ALA A 11 3.46 -16.94 -11.41
N SER A 12 2.42 -16.17 -11.07
CA SER A 12 1.12 -16.31 -11.73
C SER A 12 1.22 -15.95 -13.22
N PRO A 13 0.36 -16.48 -14.10
CA PRO A 13 0.36 -16.13 -15.52
C PRO A 13 0.29 -14.60 -15.76
N SER A 14 -0.55 -13.89 -15.01
CA SER A 14 -0.65 -12.43 -15.08
C SER A 14 0.65 -11.75 -14.67
N ALA A 15 1.32 -12.23 -13.62
CA ALA A 15 2.59 -11.68 -13.18
C ALA A 15 3.69 -11.88 -14.23
N GLN A 16 3.72 -13.03 -14.90
CA GLN A 16 4.65 -13.28 -16.00
C GLN A 16 4.38 -12.37 -17.21
N TYR A 17 3.10 -12.16 -17.55
CA TYR A 17 2.71 -11.28 -18.66
C TYR A 17 3.09 -9.82 -18.42
N PHE A 18 2.81 -9.30 -17.23
CA PHE A 18 3.15 -7.93 -16.87
C PHE A 18 4.64 -7.73 -16.60
N ASN A 19 5.39 -8.79 -16.29
CA ASN A 19 6.85 -8.72 -16.14
C ASN A 19 7.59 -8.78 -17.50
N SER A 20 7.12 -7.99 -18.47
CA SER A 20 7.76 -7.85 -19.78
C SER A 20 8.43 -6.49 -19.91
N SER A 21 9.50 -6.39 -20.69
CA SER A 21 10.17 -5.11 -20.96
C SER A 21 9.30 -4.10 -21.74
N ALA A 22 8.18 -4.55 -22.29
CA ALA A 22 7.25 -3.76 -23.10
C ALA A 22 6.09 -3.15 -22.28
N LEU A 23 5.75 -3.73 -21.13
CA LEU A 23 4.63 -3.32 -20.30
C LEU A 23 5.13 -3.06 -18.88
N SER A 24 5.22 -1.79 -18.49
CA SER A 24 5.50 -1.38 -17.10
C SER A 24 4.24 -0.72 -16.55
N ILE A 25 3.35 -1.51 -15.97
CA ILE A 25 2.06 -1.03 -15.45
C ILE A 25 2.16 -0.93 -13.93
N SER A 26 1.96 0.28 -13.43
CA SER A 26 1.99 0.60 -12.01
C SER A 26 0.60 0.94 -11.49
N ILE A 27 0.31 0.50 -10.29
CA ILE A 27 -0.83 0.91 -9.47
C ILE A 27 -0.29 1.87 -8.43
N ILE A 28 -0.86 3.07 -8.36
CA ILE A 28 -0.52 4.08 -7.36
C ILE A 28 -1.67 4.16 -6.36
N ALA A 29 -1.39 3.87 -5.10
CA ALA A 29 -2.33 4.01 -4.00
C ALA A 29 -1.81 5.10 -3.05
N VAL A 30 -2.68 6.05 -2.69
CA VAL A 30 -2.34 7.16 -1.80
C VAL A 30 -3.16 7.03 -0.53
N LEU A 31 -2.48 7.03 0.62
CA LEU A 31 -3.12 7.21 1.91
C LEU A 31 -2.82 8.61 2.42
N GLU A 32 -3.88 9.36 2.66
CA GLU A 32 -3.86 10.69 3.24
C GLU A 32 -4.05 10.59 4.76
N SER A 33 -3.30 11.39 5.51
CA SER A 33 -3.41 11.46 6.96
C SER A 33 -3.73 12.86 7.42
N GLU A 34 -4.72 13.00 8.29
CA GLU A 34 -5.08 14.27 8.93
C GLU A 34 -4.02 14.75 9.93
N VAL A 35 -3.07 13.89 10.32
CA VAL A 35 -1.97 14.22 11.23
C VAL A 35 -0.61 14.00 10.54
N PRO A 36 0.44 14.74 10.94
CA PRO A 36 1.77 14.55 10.37
C PRO A 36 2.26 13.11 10.54
N ILE A 37 2.83 12.55 9.47
CA ILE A 37 3.35 11.17 9.48
C ILE A 37 4.57 11.08 10.40
N ASN A 38 4.52 10.15 11.35
CA ASN A 38 5.64 9.79 12.21
C ASN A 38 6.45 8.64 11.57
N ASP A 39 7.75 8.86 11.35
CA ASP A 39 8.63 7.90 10.69
C ASP A 39 8.72 6.56 11.42
N VAL A 40 8.86 6.58 12.74
CA VAL A 40 9.00 5.36 13.53
C VAL A 40 7.77 4.47 13.37
N HIS A 41 6.58 5.07 13.44
CA HIS A 41 5.33 4.34 13.27
C HIS A 41 5.11 3.89 11.83
N ALA A 42 5.43 4.72 10.83
CA ALA A 42 5.33 4.34 9.42
C ALA A 42 6.27 3.17 9.08
N MET A 43 7.51 3.21 9.58
CA MET A 43 8.50 2.16 9.38
C MET A 43 8.07 0.84 10.04
N SER A 44 7.55 0.89 11.28
CA SER A 44 7.02 -0.31 11.95
C SER A 44 5.81 -0.88 11.21
N LEU A 45 4.88 -0.04 10.75
CA LEU A 45 3.74 -0.50 9.94
C LEU A 45 4.23 -1.22 8.68
N LEU A 46 5.19 -0.64 7.97
CA LEU A 46 5.72 -1.23 6.74
C LEU A 46 6.42 -2.56 7.02
N LYS A 47 7.27 -2.60 8.04
CA LYS A 47 8.08 -3.77 8.39
C LYS A 47 7.26 -4.91 8.98
N ASP A 48 6.43 -4.61 9.96
CA ASP A 48 5.81 -5.60 10.85
C ASP A 48 4.40 -6.00 10.37
N VAL A 49 3.78 -5.20 9.48
CA VAL A 49 2.42 -5.45 8.98
C VAL A 49 2.38 -5.56 7.45
N PHE A 50 2.88 -4.56 6.71
CA PHE A 50 2.79 -4.57 5.24
C PHE A 50 3.60 -5.70 4.58
N LEU A 51 4.89 -5.82 4.89
CA LEU A 51 5.75 -6.85 4.29
C LEU A 51 5.24 -8.28 4.56
N PRO A 52 4.77 -8.63 5.78
CA PRO A 52 4.27 -9.97 6.06
C PRO A 52 2.91 -10.32 5.43
N ILE A 53 2.09 -9.34 5.03
CA ILE A 53 0.76 -9.60 4.46
C ILE A 53 0.81 -10.47 3.22
N ASN A 54 1.86 -10.32 2.40
CA ASN A 54 2.00 -11.14 1.21
C ASN A 54 3.47 -11.48 0.89
N PRO A 55 3.82 -12.76 0.71
CA PRO A 55 5.18 -13.16 0.30
C PRO A 55 5.69 -12.48 -0.97
N ARG A 56 4.80 -12.00 -1.85
CA ARG A 56 5.17 -11.25 -3.06
C ARG A 56 5.87 -9.93 -2.76
N PHE A 57 5.57 -9.27 -1.63
CA PHE A 57 6.28 -8.06 -1.22
C PHE A 57 7.72 -8.34 -0.79
N SER A 58 8.05 -9.60 -0.46
CA SER A 58 9.42 -10.03 -0.18
C SER A 58 10.02 -10.84 -1.32
N SER A 59 9.54 -10.70 -2.57
CA SER A 59 9.98 -11.52 -3.70
C SER A 59 10.43 -10.70 -4.90
N ILE A 60 11.48 -11.17 -5.57
CA ILE A 60 11.93 -10.67 -6.88
C ILE A 60 11.56 -11.65 -7.99
N MET A 61 11.35 -11.15 -9.20
CA MET A 61 11.05 -12.00 -10.35
C MET A 61 12.35 -12.49 -11.01
N VAL A 62 12.56 -13.80 -11.05
CA VAL A 62 13.70 -14.45 -11.70
C VAL A 62 13.18 -15.49 -12.69
N ARG A 63 13.32 -15.21 -13.99
CA ARG A 63 12.93 -16.12 -15.08
C ARG A 63 11.53 -16.72 -14.86
N ASN A 64 10.53 -15.87 -14.63
CA ASN A 64 9.13 -16.22 -14.40
C ASN A 64 8.80 -16.94 -13.08
N ASN A 65 9.76 -17.02 -12.16
CA ASN A 65 9.53 -17.51 -10.80
C ASN A 65 9.72 -16.36 -9.81
N GLY A 66 8.93 -16.36 -8.73
CA GLY A 66 9.18 -15.52 -7.57
C GLY A 66 10.25 -16.15 -6.69
N LYS A 67 11.31 -15.42 -6.40
CA LYS A 67 12.33 -15.79 -5.43
C LYS A 67 12.20 -14.87 -4.22
N ARG A 68 11.98 -15.44 -3.03
CA ARG A 68 11.97 -14.66 -1.79
C ARG A 68 13.37 -14.13 -1.50
N VAL A 69 13.45 -12.88 -1.06
CA VAL A 69 14.68 -12.18 -0.69
C VAL A 69 14.51 -11.49 0.64
N GLU A 70 15.63 -11.23 1.31
CA GLU A 70 15.65 -10.34 2.46
C GLU A 70 15.44 -8.90 2.01
N ILE A 71 14.60 -8.16 2.73
CA ILE A 71 14.23 -6.79 2.40
C ILE A 71 14.92 -5.84 3.36
N LYS A 72 15.75 -4.98 2.80
CA LYS A 72 16.21 -3.76 3.48
C LYS A 72 15.21 -2.66 3.18
N LEU A 73 14.32 -2.38 4.11
CA LEU A 73 13.15 -1.54 3.90
C LEU A 73 13.52 -0.11 3.46
N GLU A 74 14.63 0.43 3.96
CA GLU A 74 15.11 1.76 3.66
C GLU A 74 15.47 1.94 2.18
N ASP A 75 15.82 0.84 1.49
CA ASP A 75 16.15 0.86 0.06
C ASP A 75 14.90 0.93 -0.84
N HIS A 76 13.70 0.90 -0.24
CA HIS A 76 12.39 0.96 -0.88
C HIS A 76 11.56 2.18 -0.47
N ILE A 77 12.09 3.02 0.43
CA ILE A 77 11.39 4.19 0.95
C ILE A 77 12.05 5.45 0.45
N ASP A 78 11.26 6.30 -0.20
CA ASP A 78 11.65 7.64 -0.60
C ASP A 78 10.92 8.68 0.25
N ILE A 79 11.67 9.67 0.73
CA ILE A 79 11.12 10.81 1.47
C ILE A 79 11.49 12.07 0.69
N PRO A 80 10.62 12.57 -0.21
CA PRO A 80 10.95 13.74 -1.01
C PRO A 80 11.08 14.98 -0.14
N ILE A 81 11.96 15.89 -0.57
CA ILE A 81 12.18 17.18 0.09
C ILE A 81 11.62 18.27 -0.81
N PHE A 82 10.58 18.95 -0.35
CA PHE A 82 9.97 20.12 -1.00
C PHE A 82 10.46 21.41 -0.33
N PRO A 83 10.36 22.57 -1.03
CA PRO A 83 10.65 23.86 -0.43
C PRO A 83 9.75 24.13 0.79
N THR A 84 10.33 24.65 1.87
CA THR A 84 9.62 24.91 3.13
C THR A 84 8.89 26.26 3.13
N GLY A 85 7.82 26.38 3.90
CA GLY A 85 7.13 27.66 4.14
C GLY A 85 6.15 28.08 3.04
N LEU A 86 5.68 27.12 2.23
CA LEU A 86 4.66 27.37 1.21
C LEU A 86 3.25 27.16 1.76
N SER A 87 2.25 27.64 1.02
CA SER A 87 0.84 27.38 1.34
C SER A 87 0.48 25.90 1.06
N PRO A 88 -0.54 25.35 1.73
CA PRO A 88 -1.05 24.01 1.43
C PRO A 88 -1.42 23.81 -0.04
N THR A 89 -2.05 24.81 -0.66
CA THR A 89 -2.38 24.82 -2.10
C THR A 89 -1.16 24.77 -3.02
N SER A 90 -0.02 25.31 -2.57
CA SER A 90 1.23 25.16 -3.31
C SER A 90 1.74 23.73 -3.19
N TYR A 91 1.64 23.12 -2.01
CA TYR A 91 2.03 21.74 -1.79
C TYR A 91 1.16 20.73 -2.53
N ASP A 92 -0.13 21.02 -2.77
CA ASP A 92 -0.97 20.22 -3.67
C ASP A 92 -0.29 20.04 -5.04
N LYS A 93 0.20 21.15 -5.61
CA LYS A 93 0.89 21.12 -6.89
C LYS A 93 2.22 20.34 -6.84
N TYR A 94 3.00 20.51 -5.77
CA TYR A 94 4.25 19.74 -5.60
C TYR A 94 3.98 18.25 -5.49
N LEU A 95 2.91 17.86 -4.78
CA LEU A 95 2.48 16.47 -4.68
C LEU A 95 2.06 15.92 -6.04
N ASP A 96 1.23 16.65 -6.78
CA ASP A 96 0.77 16.25 -8.13
C ASP A 96 1.94 16.09 -9.11
N ASP A 97 2.85 17.06 -9.14
CA ASP A 97 4.04 17.02 -10.00
C ASP A 97 4.95 15.83 -9.60
N TYR A 98 5.12 15.60 -8.29
CA TYR A 98 5.90 14.48 -7.77
C TYR A 98 5.31 13.12 -8.18
N MET A 99 4.01 12.92 -7.95
CA MET A 99 3.30 11.70 -8.31
C MET A 99 3.33 11.46 -9.83
N SER A 100 3.17 12.53 -10.62
CA SER A 100 3.22 12.45 -12.09
C SER A 100 4.58 11.99 -12.60
N ASN A 101 5.67 12.52 -12.03
CA ASN A 101 7.03 12.09 -12.38
C ASN A 101 7.29 10.65 -11.96
N MET A 102 6.99 10.32 -10.71
CA MET A 102 7.17 8.97 -10.14
C MET A 102 6.38 7.89 -10.90
N ALA A 103 5.19 8.23 -11.42
CA ALA A 103 4.37 7.31 -12.23
C ALA A 103 5.07 6.85 -13.52
N MET A 104 5.98 7.66 -14.05
CA MET A 104 6.73 7.38 -15.28
C MET A 104 8.00 6.55 -15.03
N ASP A 105 8.46 6.49 -13.79
CA ASP A 105 9.69 5.77 -13.43
C ASP A 105 9.49 4.26 -13.43
N ARG A 106 10.45 3.54 -13.99
CA ARG A 106 10.47 2.07 -14.02
C ARG A 106 11.03 1.51 -12.73
N PHE A 107 10.48 0.39 -12.27
CA PHE A 107 11.03 -0.33 -11.13
C PHE A 107 12.39 -0.96 -11.44
N PRO A 108 13.33 -0.94 -10.47
CA PRO A 108 14.58 -1.68 -10.57
C PRO A 108 14.31 -3.20 -10.56
N GLN A 109 14.86 -3.91 -11.55
CA GLN A 109 14.62 -5.35 -11.74
C GLN A 109 15.26 -6.26 -10.67
N HIS A 110 16.12 -5.71 -9.82
CA HIS A 110 16.86 -6.44 -8.78
C HIS A 110 16.24 -6.30 -7.37
N LYS A 111 15.09 -5.61 -7.27
CA LYS A 111 14.35 -5.41 -6.03
C LYS A 111 12.90 -5.88 -6.21
N PRO A 112 12.16 -6.15 -5.11
CA PRO A 112 10.72 -6.30 -5.19
C PRO A 112 10.07 -5.11 -5.91
N LEU A 113 9.02 -5.39 -6.66
CA LEU A 113 8.41 -4.43 -7.59
C LEU A 113 7.44 -3.45 -6.90
N TRP A 114 7.88 -2.85 -5.79
CA TRP A 114 7.15 -1.85 -5.05
C TRP A 114 8.09 -0.82 -4.40
N GLU A 115 7.58 0.40 -4.28
CA GLU A 115 8.22 1.58 -3.67
C GLU A 115 7.19 2.27 -2.77
N VAL A 116 7.65 2.86 -1.66
CA VAL A 116 6.82 3.65 -0.74
C VAL A 116 7.39 5.04 -0.63
N HIS A 117 6.55 6.05 -0.80
CA HIS A 117 6.95 7.45 -0.74
C HIS A 117 6.22 8.13 0.42
N ILE A 118 6.97 8.79 1.31
CA ILE A 118 6.41 9.46 2.50
C ILE A 118 6.55 10.97 2.33
N VAL A 119 5.44 11.63 1.99
CA VAL A 119 5.39 13.08 1.81
C VAL A 119 4.86 13.74 3.08
N LYS A 120 5.72 14.53 3.75
CA LYS A 120 5.43 15.13 5.07
C LYS A 120 5.04 16.61 5.01
N TYR A 121 4.59 17.06 3.85
CA TYR A 121 4.18 18.45 3.63
C TYR A 121 2.65 18.50 3.63
N PRO A 122 2.03 19.43 4.38
CA PRO A 122 0.59 19.54 4.45
C PRO A 122 0.02 20.07 3.13
N THR A 123 -0.95 19.36 2.59
CA THR A 123 -1.78 19.74 1.43
C THR A 123 -3.10 20.33 1.92
N SER A 124 -3.96 20.73 1.00
CA SER A 124 -5.29 21.24 1.33
C SER A 124 -6.17 20.23 2.09
N ASN A 125 -5.93 18.92 1.91
CA ASN A 125 -6.77 17.85 2.46
C ASN A 125 -6.08 17.00 3.53
N ALA A 126 -4.75 17.06 3.66
CA ALA A 126 -4.00 16.16 4.53
C ALA A 126 -2.76 16.82 5.13
N ALA A 127 -2.36 16.38 6.32
CA ALA A 127 -1.11 16.77 6.96
C ALA A 127 0.09 15.94 6.47
N GLY A 128 -0.13 14.81 5.82
CA GLY A 128 0.90 13.99 5.19
C GLY A 128 0.34 12.83 4.38
N HIS A 129 1.20 12.21 3.57
CA HIS A 129 0.81 11.23 2.56
C HIS A 129 1.77 10.03 2.57
N ILE A 130 1.22 8.82 2.50
CA ILE A 130 1.96 7.60 2.22
C ILE A 130 1.50 7.10 0.86
N ILE A 131 2.41 7.10 -0.11
CA ILE A 131 2.12 6.72 -1.49
C ILE A 131 2.79 5.39 -1.78
N PHE A 132 1.99 4.39 -2.13
CA PHE A 132 2.46 3.09 -2.60
C PHE A 132 2.47 3.07 -4.11
N LYS A 133 3.64 2.85 -4.70
CA LYS A 133 3.78 2.56 -6.11
C LYS A 133 4.04 1.06 -6.23
N LEU A 134 3.11 0.35 -6.86
CA LEU A 134 3.06 -1.11 -6.90
C LEU A 134 3.01 -1.60 -8.34
N HIS A 135 3.88 -2.51 -8.75
CA HIS A 135 3.77 -3.09 -10.09
C HIS A 135 2.58 -4.05 -10.18
N HIS A 136 1.84 -4.02 -11.29
CA HIS A 136 0.63 -4.83 -11.50
C HIS A 136 0.91 -6.36 -11.48
N ALA A 137 2.17 -6.78 -11.60
CA ALA A 137 2.57 -8.18 -11.41
C ALA A 137 2.36 -8.68 -9.96
N LEU A 138 2.26 -7.79 -8.97
CA LEU A 138 2.02 -8.14 -7.57
C LEU A 138 0.56 -8.55 -7.32
N GLY A 139 -0.36 -7.94 -8.05
CA GLY A 139 -1.80 -8.17 -7.96
C GLY A 139 -2.60 -7.15 -8.77
N ASP A 140 -3.91 -7.37 -8.85
CA ASP A 140 -4.84 -6.36 -9.33
C ASP A 140 -5.13 -5.30 -8.24
N GLY A 141 -5.72 -4.18 -8.66
CA GLY A 141 -6.05 -3.07 -7.76
C GLY A 141 -6.93 -3.49 -6.58
N TYR A 142 -7.86 -4.45 -6.79
CA TYR A 142 -8.73 -4.93 -5.72
C TYR A 142 -7.97 -5.66 -4.62
N SER A 143 -7.13 -6.63 -5.00
CA SER A 143 -6.34 -7.43 -4.08
C SER A 143 -5.29 -6.58 -3.35
N LEU A 144 -4.69 -5.62 -4.05
CA LEU A 144 -3.72 -4.70 -3.46
C LEU A 144 -4.37 -3.71 -2.49
N MET A 145 -5.51 -3.11 -2.86
CA MET A 145 -6.27 -2.27 -1.92
C MET A 145 -6.72 -3.06 -0.69
N GLY A 146 -7.23 -4.28 -0.86
CA GLY A 146 -7.57 -5.15 0.27
C GLY A 146 -6.37 -5.44 1.18
N SER A 147 -5.19 -5.65 0.60
CA SER A 147 -3.95 -5.84 1.36
C SER A 147 -3.56 -4.58 2.14
N LEU A 148 -3.55 -3.40 1.50
CA LEU A 148 -3.24 -2.13 2.16
C LEU A 148 -4.23 -1.81 3.28
N LEU A 149 -5.53 -2.00 3.03
CA LEU A 149 -6.57 -1.79 4.03
C LEU A 149 -6.42 -2.75 5.19
N SER A 150 -6.00 -4.00 4.97
CA SER A 150 -5.74 -4.95 6.07
C SER A 150 -4.62 -4.51 7.02
N CYS A 151 -3.81 -3.51 6.66
CA CYS A 151 -2.86 -2.87 7.57
C CYS A 151 -3.51 -1.87 8.54
N LEU A 152 -4.80 -1.56 8.36
CA LEU A 152 -5.53 -0.55 9.12
C LEU A 152 -6.56 -1.20 10.04
N GLN A 153 -6.90 -0.48 11.09
CA GLN A 153 -7.96 -0.82 12.03
C GLN A 153 -8.78 0.43 12.35
N ARG A 154 -10.00 0.23 12.81
CA ARG A 154 -10.86 1.32 13.29
C ARG A 154 -10.21 2.08 14.44
N ALA A 155 -10.24 3.41 14.37
CA ALA A 155 -9.67 4.27 15.39
C ALA A 155 -10.48 4.24 16.69
N ASP A 156 -11.81 4.15 16.56
CA ASP A 156 -12.77 4.11 17.67
C ASP A 156 -12.83 2.74 18.37
N ASN A 157 -12.88 1.64 17.61
CA ASN A 157 -12.89 0.29 18.15
C ASN A 157 -12.16 -0.71 17.22
N PRO A 158 -10.91 -1.08 17.53
CA PRO A 158 -10.10 -2.02 16.74
C PRO A 158 -10.67 -3.43 16.55
N SER A 159 -11.61 -3.87 17.40
CA SER A 159 -12.22 -5.20 17.29
C SER A 159 -13.30 -5.27 16.21
N LEU A 160 -13.74 -4.12 15.70
CA LEU A 160 -14.71 -4.03 14.63
C LEU A 160 -14.01 -4.08 13.26
N PRO A 161 -14.64 -4.69 12.24
CA PRO A 161 -14.09 -4.73 10.90
C PRO A 161 -14.03 -3.32 10.31
N LEU A 162 -13.13 -3.14 9.34
CA LEU A 162 -13.15 -1.97 8.47
C LEU A 162 -14.47 -1.91 7.72
N THR A 163 -14.99 -0.70 7.59
CA THR A 163 -16.21 -0.43 6.84
C THR A 163 -15.97 0.76 5.92
N PHE A 164 -16.83 0.98 4.94
CA PHE A 164 -16.74 2.12 4.04
C PHE A 164 -18.12 2.75 3.96
N PRO A 165 -18.22 4.07 3.82
CA PRO A 165 -19.51 4.72 3.67
C PRO A 165 -20.31 4.02 2.56
N SER A 166 -21.52 3.57 2.88
CA SER A 166 -22.39 3.05 1.82
C SER A 166 -22.68 4.17 0.84
N HIS A 167 -22.40 3.97 -0.45
CA HIS A 167 -22.93 4.86 -1.47
C HIS A 167 -24.45 4.78 -1.34
N GLN A 168 -25.09 5.86 -0.88
CA GLN A 168 -26.55 5.98 -0.93
C GLN A 168 -26.92 6.08 -2.41
N SER A 169 -26.97 4.95 -3.13
CA SER A 169 -27.81 4.90 -4.31
C SER A 169 -29.22 5.25 -3.82
N SER A 170 -29.86 6.20 -4.49
CA SER A 170 -31.26 6.54 -4.22
C SER A 170 -32.09 5.26 -4.25
N LYS A 171 -32.33 4.61 -3.10
CA LYS A 171 -33.06 3.35 -3.05
C LYS A 171 -34.53 3.61 -3.41
N PRO A 172 -35.13 2.83 -4.33
CA PRO A 172 -36.54 2.52 -4.16
C PRO A 172 -36.68 1.64 -2.91
N LYS A 173 -37.71 1.93 -2.11
CA LYS A 173 -38.05 1.17 -0.89
C LYS A 173 -38.30 -0.30 -1.25
N ASN A 174 -37.34 -1.18 -0.93
CA ASN A 174 -37.53 -2.51 -0.31
C ASN A 174 -36.26 -3.37 -0.40
N GLY A 175 -35.89 -4.01 0.72
CA GLY A 175 -34.89 -5.07 0.77
C GLY A 175 -33.63 -4.69 1.57
N LYS A 176 -33.48 -5.29 2.76
CA LYS A 176 -32.19 -5.39 3.45
C LYS A 176 -31.39 -6.48 2.76
N GLU A 177 -30.61 -6.12 1.74
CA GLU A 177 -29.62 -7.01 1.17
C GLU A 177 -28.38 -6.98 2.09
N LYS A 178 -28.07 -8.11 2.72
CA LYS A 178 -26.83 -8.28 3.48
C LYS A 178 -25.69 -8.46 2.48
N ASP A 179 -24.80 -7.48 2.41
CA ASP A 179 -23.56 -7.55 1.66
C ASP A 179 -22.53 -8.41 2.43
N ASP A 180 -22.75 -9.73 2.43
CA ASP A 180 -21.91 -10.70 3.13
C ASP A 180 -20.80 -11.30 2.24
N ARG A 181 -20.55 -10.73 1.04
CA ARG A 181 -19.66 -11.34 0.02
C ARG A 181 -18.39 -10.56 -0.32
N THR A 182 -18.16 -9.38 0.28
CA THR A 182 -16.91 -8.64 0.06
C THR A 182 -16.21 -8.27 1.38
N PRO A 183 -14.88 -8.15 1.40
CA PRO A 183 -14.13 -7.64 2.57
C PRO A 183 -14.47 -6.17 2.90
N ILE A 184 -15.06 -5.45 1.94
CA ILE A 184 -15.38 -4.02 2.01
C ILE A 184 -16.83 -3.88 2.45
N ARG A 185 -17.06 -3.76 3.76
CA ARG A 185 -18.42 -3.67 4.32
C ARG A 185 -18.93 -2.23 4.27
N SER A 186 -20.22 -2.04 4.03
CA SER A 186 -20.88 -0.74 4.22
C SER A 186 -20.92 -0.34 5.71
N GLY A 187 -20.59 0.90 6.05
CA GLY A 187 -20.65 1.47 7.40
C GLY A 187 -21.02 2.96 7.42
N ASP A 188 -20.94 3.56 8.60
CA ASP A 188 -21.33 4.95 8.85
C ASP A 188 -20.35 5.96 8.22
N GLU A 189 -20.85 7.13 7.86
CA GLU A 189 -20.02 8.25 7.40
C GLU A 189 -19.15 8.80 8.54
N GLY A 190 -17.93 9.25 8.21
CA GLY A 190 -17.01 9.87 9.17
C GLY A 190 -16.21 8.90 10.04
N LEU A 191 -16.18 7.60 9.71
CA LEU A 191 -15.33 6.64 10.43
C LEU A 191 -13.84 6.85 10.11
N GLU A 192 -13.05 7.01 11.17
CA GLU A 192 -11.60 7.16 11.09
C GLU A 192 -10.87 5.81 11.24
N TYR A 193 -9.77 5.69 10.50
CA TYR A 193 -8.90 4.52 10.52
C TYR A 193 -7.51 4.89 10.96
N ARG A 194 -6.84 3.95 11.63
CA ARG A 194 -5.46 4.10 12.06
C ARG A 194 -4.64 2.85 11.71
N PRO A 195 -3.31 2.97 11.59
CA PRO A 195 -2.43 1.83 11.48
C PRO A 195 -2.65 0.79 12.59
N ILE A 196 -2.56 -0.49 12.23
CA ILE A 196 -2.45 -1.56 13.23
C ILE A 196 -1.17 -1.35 14.02
N ARG A 197 -1.28 -1.43 15.35
CA ARG A 197 -0.12 -1.42 16.24
C ARG A 197 0.30 -2.86 16.48
N VAL A 198 1.47 -3.24 16.02
CA VAL A 198 2.11 -4.47 16.47
C VAL A 198 2.72 -4.16 17.83
N ILE A 199 2.05 -4.58 18.90
CA ILE A 199 2.67 -4.58 20.22
C ILE A 199 3.61 -5.79 20.18
N ASN A 200 4.90 -5.56 19.97
CA ASN A 200 5.88 -6.60 20.23
C ASN A 200 5.75 -6.94 21.71
N HIS A 201 5.16 -8.09 22.01
CA HIS A 201 5.38 -8.76 23.28
C HIS A 201 6.83 -9.27 23.27
N ASP A 202 7.79 -8.36 23.39
CA ASP A 202 9.18 -8.73 23.57
C ASP A 202 9.38 -9.19 25.01
N ILE A 203 9.72 -10.47 25.13
CA ILE A 203 10.76 -11.01 26.00
C ILE A 203 10.50 -10.83 27.51
N LEU A 204 9.77 -11.80 28.08
CA LEU A 204 10.05 -12.31 29.43
C LEU A 204 10.20 -13.83 29.37
N SER A 205 11.41 -14.29 29.07
CA SER A 205 11.95 -15.57 29.55
C SER A 205 13.47 -15.54 29.44
#